data_AF-A0A3D2I657-F1
#
_entry.id   AF-A0A3D2I657-F1
#
_cell.length_a   1.000
_cell.length_b   1.000
_cell.length_c   1.000
_cell.angle_alpha   90.00
_cell.angle_beta   90.00
_cell.angle_gamma   90.00
#
_symmetry.space_group_name_H-M   'P 1'
#
loop_
_entity.id
_entity.type
_entity.pdbx_description
1 polymer ?
#
loop_
_entity_poly.entity_id
_entity_poly.type
_entity_poly.pdbx_seq_one_letter_code
_entity_poly.pdbx_strand_id
1 'polypeptide(L)' 'ALTGLGYDAGGADGIFGANTAAAVKRFQAAHGLAADGIVGRDTWHALLGV' A
#
# COMPACT_ATOMS: atom_id res chain seq x y z
N ALA A 1 0.12 -6.52 -5.64
CA ALA A 1 -0.26 -5.14 -6.02
C ALA A 1 0.87 -4.16 -5.72
N LEU A 2 1.21 -3.88 -4.45
CA LEU A 2 2.25 -2.89 -4.07
C LEU A 2 3.64 -3.15 -4.69
N THR A 3 4.20 -4.35 -4.57
CA THR A 3 5.52 -4.68 -5.14
C THR A 3 5.54 -4.52 -6.66
N GLY A 4 4.44 -4.85 -7.35
CA GLY A 4 4.30 -4.66 -8.79
C GLY A 4 4.18 -3.19 -9.22
N LEU A 5 3.84 -2.30 -8.27
CA LEU A 5 3.80 -0.85 -8.44
C LEU A 5 5.09 -0.16 -7.96
N GLY A 6 6.13 -0.92 -7.59
CA GLY A 6 7.40 -0.39 -7.10
C GLY A 6 7.47 -0.08 -5.60
N TYR A 7 6.41 -0.40 -4.85
CA TYR A 7 6.38 -0.25 -3.39
C TYR A 7 6.71 -1.59 -2.74
N ASP A 8 8.00 -1.83 -2.51
CA ASP A 8 8.45 -3.09 -1.89
C ASP A 8 7.93 -3.24 -0.46
N ALA A 9 7.16 -4.32 -0.26
CA ALA A 9 6.57 -4.72 1.01
C ALA A 9 7.36 -5.85 1.72
N GLY A 10 8.47 -6.31 1.16
CA GLY A 10 9.28 -7.40 1.74
C GLY A 10 8.75 -8.81 1.43
N GLY A 11 7.93 -8.94 0.38
CA GLY A 11 7.32 -10.21 -0.05
C GLY A 11 5.82 -10.29 0.24
N ALA A 12 5.18 -11.34 -0.27
CA ALA A 12 3.76 -11.63 -0.07
C ALA A 12 3.60 -12.91 0.76
N ASP A 13 3.91 -12.82 2.05
CA ASP A 13 3.80 -13.90 3.03
C ASP A 13 2.41 -14.00 3.69
N GLY A 14 1.51 -13.07 3.36
CA GLY A 14 0.17 -12.97 3.94
C GLY A 14 0.11 -12.21 5.27
N ILE A 15 1.24 -11.71 5.78
CA ILE A 15 1.33 -10.97 7.03
C ILE A 15 1.38 -9.47 6.75
N PHE A 16 0.50 -8.72 7.40
CA PHE A 16 0.59 -7.26 7.38
C PHE A 16 1.61 -6.78 8.42
N GLY A 17 2.89 -6.88 8.07
CA GLY A 17 4.01 -6.47 8.91
C GLY A 17 4.44 -5.01 8.71
N ALA A 18 5.52 -4.62 9.39
CA ALA A 18 6.07 -3.26 9.32
C ALA A 18 6.48 -2.86 7.89
N ASN A 19 7.00 -3.81 7.09
CA ASN A 19 7.39 -3.56 5.70
C ASN A 19 6.15 -3.27 4.82
N THR A 20 5.10 -4.07 4.96
CA THR A 20 3.82 -3.85 4.28
C THR A 20 3.21 -2.51 4.65
N ALA A 21 3.18 -2.17 5.94
CA ALA A 21 2.70 -0.88 6.41
C ALA A 21 3.49 0.30 5.82
N ALA A 22 4.83 0.18 5.76
CA ALA A 22 5.68 1.21 5.16
C ALA A 22 5.44 1.35 3.64
N ALA A 23 5.25 0.23 2.94
CA ALA A 23 4.93 0.23 1.51
C ALA A 23 3.56 0.89 1.24
N VAL A 24 2.54 0.59 2.07
CA VAL A 24 1.22 1.23 1.98
C VAL A 24 1.33 2.74 2.20
N LYS A 25 2.07 3.21 3.20
CA LYS A 25 2.25 4.65 3.45
C LYS A 25 2.90 5.37 2.28
N ARG A 26 3.91 4.76 1.67
CA ARG A 26 4.58 5.31 0.47
C ARG A 26 3.61 5.40 -0.71
N PHE A 27 2.84 4.34 -0.94
CA PHE A 27 1.80 4.32 -1.97
C PHE A 27 0.75 5.41 -1.71
N GLN A 28 0.18 5.47 -0.51
CA GLN A 28 -0.80 6.48 -0.14
C GLN A 28 -0.28 7.90 -0.37
N ALA A 29 0.94 8.21 0.08
CA ALA A 29 1.55 9.53 -0.11
C ALA A 29 1.73 9.87 -1.60
N ALA A 30 2.19 8.93 -2.42
CA ALA A 30 2.38 9.13 -3.86
C ALA A 30 1.06 9.34 -4.63
N HIS A 31 -0.05 8.82 -4.09
CA HIS A 31 -1.39 8.95 -4.66
C HIS A 31 -2.24 10.05 -3.99
N GLY A 32 -1.64 10.90 -3.14
CA GLY A 32 -2.34 12.02 -2.48
C GLY A 32 -3.35 11.60 -1.42
N LEU A 33 -3.25 10.38 -0.90
CA LEU A 33 -4.07 9.84 0.19
C LEU A 33 -3.44 10.13 1.55
N ALA A 34 -4.21 9.98 2.63
CA ALA A 34 -3.67 9.97 3.98
C ALA A 34 -2.70 8.79 4.15
N ALA A 35 -1.44 9.07 4.49
CA ALA A 35 -0.38 8.07 4.64
C ALA A 35 -0.38 7.41 6.04
N ASP A 36 -1.52 6.84 6.43
CA ASP A 36 -1.71 6.21 7.74
C ASP A 36 -1.25 4.73 7.77
N GLY A 37 -1.04 4.12 6.62
CA GLY A 37 -0.65 2.71 6.47
C GLY A 37 -1.82 1.74 6.56
N ILE A 38 -3.07 2.23 6.56
CA ILE A 38 -4.28 1.44 6.62
C ILE A 38 -4.90 1.32 5.23
N VAL A 39 -5.14 0.10 4.77
CA VAL A 39 -5.74 -0.13 3.45
C VAL A 39 -7.27 -0.02 3.54
N GLY A 40 -7.77 1.22 3.54
CA GLY A 40 -9.19 1.56 3.47
C GLY A 40 -9.75 1.60 2.04
N ARG A 41 -11.02 1.97 1.89
CA ARG A 41 -11.71 2.07 0.58
C ARG A 41 -10.89 2.85 -0.45
N ASP A 42 -10.43 4.05 -0.09
CA ASP A 42 -9.76 4.93 -1.05
C ASP A 42 -8.39 4.35 -1.48
N THR A 43 -7.71 3.64 -0.56
CA THR A 43 -6.48 2.89 -0.90
C THR A 43 -6.78 1.71 -1.83
N TRP A 44 -7.88 0.98 -1.60
CA TRP A 44 -8.32 -0.10 -2.49
C TRP A 44 -8.68 0.39 -3.88
N HIS A 45 -9.44 1.48 -4.00
CA HIS A 45 -9.78 2.10 -5.27
C HIS A 45 -8.51 2.51 -6.03
N ALA A 46 -7.56 3.16 -5.37
CA ALA A 46 -6.29 3.52 -5.98
C ALA A 46 -5.45 2.31 -6.42
N LEU A 47 -5.48 1.19 -5.67
CA LEU A 47 -4.76 -0.04 -6.00
C LEU A 47 -5.36 -0.80 -7.18
N LEU A 48 -6.69 -0.77 -7.32
CA LEU A 48 -7.44 -1.57 -8.29
C LEU A 48 -7.88 -0.76 -9.52
N GLY A 49 -7.81 0.57 -9.46
CA GLY A 49 -8.25 1.46 -10.54
C GLY A 49 -9.76 1.42 -10.78
N VAL A 50 -10.55 1.16 -9.72
CA VAL A 50 -12.01 1.03 -9.76
C VAL A 50 -12.73 2.15 -9.01
#